data_AF-A0A1M2ZML8-F1
#
_entry.id   AF-A0A1M2ZML8-F1
#
_cell.length_a   1.000
_cell.length_b   1.000
_cell.length_c   1.000
_cell.angle_alpha   90.00
_cell.angle_beta   90.00
_cell.angle_gamma   90.00
#
_symmetry.space_group_name_H-M   'P 1'
#
loop_
_entity.id
_entity.type
_entity.pdbx_description
1 polymer ?
#
loop_
_entity_poly.entity_id
_entity_poly.type
_entity_poly.pdbx_seq_one_letter_code
_entity_poly.pdbx_strand_id
1 'polypeptide(L)'
;MKMGYQESWVIANPQRKFNKLLQIYDKLEKAGYYEDMFSIPPRSVIVLKQDIGDIPAGTKIFWVCGERGFINEKNIFDRTISMPPFCFVEIIPVESVFMTDVRLAPNSKYEEIAGTMRQKCELYTDGIDFGDSAAPSENAYLKRYSMSAYLSKIRSEKENER
;
A
#
# COMPACT_ATOMS: atom_id res chain seq x y z
N MET A 1 26.69 -3.83 5.44
CA MET A 1 25.22 -3.86 5.59
C MET A 1 24.62 -2.92 4.56
N LYS A 2 24.05 -3.43 3.46
CA LYS A 2 23.31 -2.60 2.49
C LYS A 2 21.91 -2.39 3.07
N MET A 3 21.69 -1.22 3.70
CA MET A 3 20.37 -0.78 4.17
C MET A 3 19.76 0.09 3.07
N GLY A 4 18.57 -0.15 2.52
CA GLY A 4 17.59 -1.21 2.69
C GLY A 4 16.33 -0.77 1.95
N TYR A 5 15.88 -1.50 0.93
CA TYR A 5 14.60 -1.23 0.25
C TYR A 5 13.46 -1.75 1.15
N GLN A 6 12.35 -1.02 1.23
CA GLN A 6 11.20 -1.42 2.04
C GLN A 6 9.90 -1.20 1.27
N GLU A 7 9.05 -2.21 1.33
CA GLU A 7 7.66 -2.13 0.89
C GLU A 7 6.79 -1.83 2.11
N SER A 8 5.85 -0.91 1.96
CA SER A 8 4.94 -0.56 3.03
C SER A 8 3.51 -0.43 2.53
N TRP A 9 2.59 -0.81 3.41
CA TRP A 9 1.17 -0.56 3.30
C TRP A 9 0.86 0.78 3.96
N VAL A 10 0.15 1.62 3.22
CA VAL A 10 -0.20 2.98 3.61
C VAL A 10 -1.72 3.03 3.69
N ILE A 11 -2.24 3.04 4.92
CA ILE A 11 -3.65 2.86 5.25
C ILE A 11 -4.22 4.20 5.71
N ALA A 12 -5.32 4.62 5.08
CA ALA A 12 -6.03 5.84 5.48
C ALA A 12 -6.89 5.59 6.73
N ASN A 13 -6.77 6.43 7.75
CA ASN A 13 -7.63 6.42 8.92
C ASN A 13 -8.35 7.78 9.10
N PRO A 14 -9.70 7.83 9.05
CA PRO A 14 -10.61 6.72 8.75
C PRO A 14 -10.63 6.36 7.25
N GLN A 15 -10.92 5.09 6.93
CA GLN A 15 -10.90 4.57 5.54
C GLN A 15 -11.78 5.35 4.56
N ARG A 16 -12.85 6.00 5.02
CA ARG A 16 -13.67 6.93 4.19
C ARG A 16 -12.89 8.11 3.60
N LYS A 17 -11.69 8.41 4.12
CA LYS A 17 -10.79 9.47 3.61
C LYS A 17 -9.87 9.00 2.49
N PHE A 18 -9.81 7.69 2.21
CA PHE A 18 -8.95 7.13 1.16
C PHE A 18 -9.12 7.85 -0.18
N ASN A 19 -10.37 8.10 -0.62
CA ASN A 19 -10.65 8.81 -1.87
C ASN A 19 -10.14 10.26 -1.88
N LYS A 20 -9.99 10.90 -0.72
CA LYS A 20 -9.39 12.24 -0.63
C LYS A 20 -7.87 12.17 -0.76
N LEU A 21 -7.22 11.17 -0.16
CA LEU A 21 -5.79 10.93 -0.35
C LEU A 21 -5.47 10.57 -1.81
N LEU A 22 -6.33 9.78 -2.46
CA LEU A 22 -6.21 9.45 -3.88
C LEU A 22 -6.29 10.71 -4.77
N GLN A 23 -7.15 11.67 -4.42
CA GLN A 23 -7.23 12.96 -5.13
C GLN A 23 -5.97 13.81 -4.91
N ILE A 24 -5.36 13.73 -3.72
CA ILE A 24 -4.10 14.41 -3.44
C ILE A 24 -2.98 13.77 -4.28
N TYR A 25 -2.90 12.44 -4.30
CA TYR A 25 -2.00 11.71 -5.19
C TYR A 25 -2.15 12.15 -6.66
N ASP A 26 -3.37 12.14 -7.22
CA ASP A 26 -3.60 12.52 -8.63
C ASP A 26 -3.20 13.97 -8.93
N LYS A 27 -3.30 14.88 -7.94
CA LYS A 27 -2.82 16.26 -8.09
C LYS A 27 -1.30 16.36 -8.05
N LEU A 28 -0.64 15.63 -7.14
CA LEU A 28 0.81 15.59 -7.00
C LEU A 28 1.47 14.99 -8.25
N GLU A 29 0.92 13.88 -8.74
CA GLU A 29 1.37 13.23 -9.97
C GLU A 29 1.33 14.20 -11.16
N LYS A 30 0.20 14.90 -11.36
CA LYS A 30 0.04 15.91 -12.42
C LYS A 30 0.93 17.13 -12.26
N ALA A 31 1.36 17.43 -11.05
CA ALA A 31 2.28 18.52 -10.75
C ALA A 31 3.76 18.11 -10.89
N GLY A 32 4.05 16.85 -11.24
CA GLY A 32 5.42 16.34 -11.37
C GLY A 32 6.11 16.07 -10.02
N TYR A 33 5.38 16.05 -8.90
CA TYR A 33 5.97 15.87 -7.57
C TYR A 33 6.81 14.59 -7.43
N TYR A 34 6.41 13.51 -8.12
CA TYR A 34 7.11 12.24 -8.02
C TYR A 34 8.34 12.11 -8.95
N GLU A 35 8.66 13.15 -9.72
CA GLU A 35 9.92 13.24 -10.47
C GLU A 35 11.11 13.60 -9.55
N ASP A 36 10.82 14.14 -8.35
CA ASP A 36 11.82 14.49 -7.35
C ASP A 36 12.40 13.26 -6.63
N MET A 37 13.71 13.26 -6.40
CA MET A 37 14.47 12.15 -5.81
C MET A 37 14.04 11.76 -4.38
N PHE A 38 13.39 12.67 -3.64
CA PHE A 38 12.97 12.45 -2.25
C PHE A 38 11.50 12.05 -2.10
N SER A 39 10.76 12.00 -3.21
CA SER A 39 9.37 11.59 -3.26
C SER A 39 9.25 10.06 -3.28
N ILE A 40 8.12 9.55 -2.80
CA ILE A 40 7.84 8.11 -2.77
C ILE A 40 6.45 7.89 -3.38
N PRO A 41 6.36 7.57 -4.68
CA PRO A 41 5.09 7.38 -5.34
C PRO A 41 4.38 6.12 -4.81
N PRO A 42 3.09 6.22 -4.45
CA PRO A 42 2.20 5.06 -4.43
C PRO A 42 2.29 4.31 -5.76
N ARG A 43 2.56 3.00 -5.71
CA ARG A 43 2.68 2.17 -6.92
C ARG A 43 1.38 1.49 -7.31
N SER A 44 0.57 1.15 -6.31
CA SER A 44 -0.71 0.49 -6.54
C SER A 44 -1.69 0.74 -5.40
N VAL A 45 -2.96 0.52 -5.71
CA VAL A 45 -4.01 0.38 -4.71
C VAL A 45 -4.32 -1.09 -4.53
N ILE A 46 -4.31 -1.56 -3.28
CA ILE A 46 -4.78 -2.87 -2.89
C ILE A 46 -6.13 -2.74 -2.19
N VAL A 47 -7.03 -3.65 -2.51
CA VAL A 47 -8.28 -3.87 -1.79
C VAL A 47 -8.22 -5.26 -1.18
N LEU A 48 -8.35 -5.34 0.15
CA LEU A 48 -8.38 -6.63 0.84
C LEU A 48 -9.68 -7.36 0.59
N LYS A 49 -9.59 -8.65 0.28
CA LYS A 49 -10.73 -9.57 0.13
C LYS A 49 -11.00 -10.36 1.42
N GLN A 50 -10.00 -10.49 2.27
CA GLN A 50 -10.08 -11.15 3.58
C GLN A 50 -9.36 -10.29 4.62
N ASP A 51 -9.61 -10.57 5.89
CA ASP A 51 -8.87 -9.97 7.00
C ASP A 51 -7.42 -10.46 6.96
N ILE A 52 -6.47 -9.55 7.23
CA ILE A 52 -5.04 -9.89 7.35
C ILE A 52 -4.54 -9.25 8.64
N GLY A 53 -4.23 -10.09 9.64
CA GLY A 53 -4.01 -9.61 11.00
C GLY A 53 -5.21 -8.81 11.51
N ASP A 54 -4.96 -7.59 11.98
CA ASP A 54 -6.00 -6.67 12.46
C ASP A 54 -6.60 -5.78 11.37
N ILE A 55 -6.21 -5.98 10.10
CA ILE A 55 -6.66 -5.16 8.97
C ILE A 55 -7.88 -5.83 8.32
N PRO A 56 -9.08 -5.22 8.36
CA PRO A 56 -10.30 -5.88 7.91
C PRO A 56 -10.43 -5.93 6.38
N ALA A 57 -11.20 -6.91 5.90
CA ALA A 57 -11.62 -7.03 4.51
C ALA A 57 -12.30 -5.73 4.01
N GLY A 58 -12.10 -5.42 2.73
CA GLY A 58 -12.57 -4.20 2.10
C GLY A 58 -11.69 -2.96 2.34
N THR A 59 -10.67 -3.06 3.20
CA THR A 59 -9.68 -1.98 3.41
C THR A 59 -8.95 -1.66 2.11
N LYS A 60 -8.85 -0.36 1.81
CA LYS A 60 -8.10 0.17 0.67
C LYS A 60 -6.74 0.67 1.15
N ILE A 61 -5.70 0.26 0.46
CA ILE A 61 -4.31 0.40 0.88
C ILE A 61 -3.50 0.94 -0.29
N PHE A 62 -2.68 1.95 -0.06
CA PHE A 62 -1.63 2.29 -1.01
C PHE A 62 -0.42 1.39 -0.75
N TRP A 63 0.07 0.73 -1.79
CA TRP A 63 1.36 0.03 -1.75
C TRP A 63 2.44 1.02 -2.18
N VAL A 64 3.36 1.33 -1.28
CA VAL A 64 4.51 2.19 -1.56
C VAL A 64 5.79 1.37 -1.50
N CYS A 65 6.78 1.82 -2.26
CA CYS A 65 8.09 1.19 -2.21
C CYS A 65 9.20 2.22 -2.28
N GLY A 66 10.14 2.17 -1.35
CA GLY A 66 11.18 3.19 -1.22
C GLY A 66 12.30 2.79 -0.26
N GLU A 67 13.20 3.72 0.00
CA GLU A 67 14.30 3.52 0.94
C GLU A 67 13.79 3.46 2.38
N ARG A 68 14.28 2.46 3.13
CA ARG A 68 13.97 2.28 4.55
C ARG A 68 14.38 3.52 5.33
N GLY A 69 13.46 4.05 6.14
CA GLY A 69 13.64 5.30 6.89
C GLY A 69 13.23 6.57 6.14
N PHE A 70 12.98 6.49 4.82
CA PHE A 70 12.44 7.61 4.03
C PHE A 70 10.93 7.50 3.80
N ILE A 71 10.33 6.32 4.00
CA ILE A 71 8.87 6.15 3.89
C ILE A 71 8.18 6.84 5.06
N ASN A 72 7.55 7.98 4.78
CA ASN A 72 6.73 8.74 5.71
C ASN A 72 5.67 9.53 4.94
N GLU A 73 4.65 10.03 5.64
CA GLU A 73 3.53 10.78 5.05
C GLU A 73 4.00 11.95 4.16
N LYS A 74 5.06 12.64 4.58
CA LYS A 74 5.56 13.85 3.92
C LYS A 74 6.20 13.57 2.58
N ASN A 75 6.84 12.40 2.44
CA ASN A 75 7.50 11.99 1.21
C ASN A 75 6.51 11.29 0.26
N ILE A 76 5.36 10.83 0.77
CA ILE A 76 4.29 10.22 -0.02
C ILE A 76 3.28 11.26 -0.52
N PHE A 77 2.89 12.23 0.31
CA PHE A 77 1.79 13.17 0.01
C PHE A 77 2.17 14.66 0.06
N ASP A 78 3.46 14.99 0.07
CA ASP A 78 4.01 16.34 0.18
C ASP A 78 3.69 17.07 1.52
N ARG A 79 4.63 17.90 2.00
CA ARG A 79 4.48 18.76 3.19
C ARG A 79 3.61 19.99 2.93
N THR A 80 3.47 20.40 1.67
CA THR A 80 2.77 21.64 1.33
C THR A 80 1.26 21.43 1.17
N ILE A 81 0.82 20.19 0.96
CA ILE A 81 -0.58 19.85 0.82
C ILE A 81 -1.20 19.61 2.20
N SER A 82 -2.25 20.38 2.49
CA SER A 82 -3.05 20.17 3.69
C SER A 82 -3.74 18.81 3.64
N MET A 83 -3.35 17.92 4.55
CA MET A 83 -4.03 16.64 4.73
C MET A 83 -5.50 16.86 5.06
N PRO A 84 -6.41 15.97 4.63
CA PRO A 84 -7.81 16.10 4.97
C PRO A 84 -7.98 16.18 6.50
N PRO A 85 -8.84 17.06 7.05
CA PRO A 85 -9.02 17.17 8.49
C PRO A 85 -9.36 15.83 9.13
N PHE A 86 -8.70 15.51 10.25
CA PHE A 86 -8.83 14.25 10.99
C PHE A 86 -8.55 13.01 10.12
N CYS A 87 -7.61 13.12 9.18
CA CYS A 87 -7.08 12.01 8.40
C CYS A 87 -5.65 11.76 8.86
N PHE A 88 -5.38 10.53 9.24
CA PHE A 88 -4.05 10.04 9.56
C PHE A 88 -3.71 8.91 8.60
N VAL A 89 -2.42 8.69 8.36
CA VAL A 89 -1.97 7.58 7.54
C VAL A 89 -1.15 6.64 8.41
N GLU A 90 -1.59 5.40 8.48
CA GLU A 90 -0.82 4.35 9.11
C GLU A 90 0.10 3.72 8.07
N ILE A 91 1.40 3.69 8.37
CA ILE A 91 2.42 3.14 7.48
C ILE A 91 2.96 1.87 8.13
N ILE A 92 2.63 0.73 7.53
CA ILE A 92 2.99 -0.59 8.06
C ILE A 92 3.95 -1.25 7.08
N PRO A 93 5.18 -1.60 7.51
CA PRO A 93 6.07 -2.41 6.68
C PRO A 93 5.39 -3.73 6.30
N VAL A 94 5.51 -4.14 5.04
CA VAL A 94 4.88 -5.36 4.53
C VAL A 94 5.32 -6.59 5.32
N GLU A 95 6.59 -6.64 5.72
CA GLU A 95 7.10 -7.70 6.60
C GLU A 95 6.30 -7.80 7.91
N SER A 96 5.93 -6.67 8.52
CA SER A 96 5.18 -6.64 9.78
C SER A 96 3.75 -7.16 9.59
N VAL A 97 3.11 -6.82 8.47
CA VAL A 97 1.77 -7.32 8.12
C VAL A 97 1.75 -8.85 8.09
N PHE A 98 2.76 -9.46 7.47
CA PHE A 98 2.84 -10.91 7.32
C PHE A 98 3.33 -11.62 8.59
N MET A 99 4.02 -10.89 9.47
CA MET A 99 4.46 -11.39 10.78
C MET A 99 3.32 -11.48 11.81
N THR A 100 2.20 -10.78 11.62
CA THR A 100 1.09 -10.73 12.60
C THR A 100 0.55 -12.12 13.00
N ASP A 101 0.58 -13.09 12.08
CA ASP A 101 0.14 -14.47 12.32
C ASP A 101 1.28 -15.43 12.71
N VAL A 102 2.52 -14.95 12.87
CA VAL A 102 3.65 -15.79 13.28
C VAL A 102 3.68 -15.80 14.80
N ARG A 103 3.10 -16.84 15.42
CA ARG A 103 3.34 -17.16 16.82
C ARG A 103 4.81 -17.56 16.97
N LEU A 104 5.69 -16.56 17.05
CA LEU A 104 7.11 -16.79 17.28
C LEU A 104 7.28 -17.38 18.67
N ALA A 105 7.67 -18.64 18.74
CA ALA A 105 8.22 -19.18 19.98
C ALA A 105 9.39 -18.27 20.39
N PRO A 106 9.53 -17.92 21.68
CA PRO A 106 10.50 -16.91 22.15
C PRO A 106 11.98 -17.16 21.84
N ASN A 107 12.33 -18.27 21.15
CA ASN A 107 13.68 -18.65 20.76
C ASN A 107 13.81 -19.05 19.27
N SER A 108 12.88 -18.65 18.40
CA SER A 108 12.97 -18.94 16.95
C SER A 108 14.24 -18.36 16.34
N LYS A 109 15.00 -19.17 15.58
CA LYS A 109 16.17 -18.68 14.84
C LYS A 109 15.72 -17.75 13.70
N TYR A 110 16.52 -16.73 13.39
CA TYR A 110 16.22 -15.75 12.32
C TYR A 110 15.87 -16.38 10.96
N GLU A 111 16.49 -17.51 10.61
CA GLU A 111 16.22 -18.23 9.35
C GLU A 111 14.83 -18.84 9.29
N GLU A 112 14.31 -19.35 10.41
CA GLU A 112 12.96 -19.92 10.51
C GLU A 112 11.88 -18.82 10.41
N ILE A 113 12.16 -17.67 11.03
CA ILE A 113 11.34 -16.46 10.92
C ILE A 113 11.29 -15.98 9.47
N ALA A 114 12.46 -15.86 8.83
CA ALA A 114 12.56 -15.46 7.43
C ALA A 114 11.90 -16.47 6.49
N GLY A 115 12.02 -17.77 6.77
CA GLY A 115 11.36 -18.84 6.01
C GLY A 115 9.83 -18.73 6.07
N THR A 116 9.28 -18.54 7.28
CA THR A 116 7.84 -18.36 7.48
C THR A 116 7.33 -17.08 6.81
N MET A 117 8.11 -16.00 6.92
CA MET A 117 7.77 -14.72 6.29
C MET A 117 7.72 -14.86 4.77
N ARG A 118 8.72 -15.51 4.14
CA ARG A 118 8.71 -15.75 2.69
C ARG A 118 7.50 -16.57 2.25
N GLN A 119 7.18 -17.65 2.96
CA GLN A 119 6.01 -18.49 2.65
C GLN A 119 4.71 -17.68 2.72
N LYS A 120 4.59 -16.78 3.69
CA LYS A 120 3.42 -15.90 3.79
C LYS A 120 3.40 -14.81 2.73
N CYS A 121 4.54 -14.20 2.41
CA CYS A 121 4.64 -13.28 1.29
C CYS A 121 4.14 -13.98 0.02
N GLU A 122 4.65 -15.17 -0.28
CA GLU A 122 4.24 -15.99 -1.42
C GLU A 122 2.74 -16.28 -1.36
N LEU A 123 2.21 -16.75 -0.23
CA LEU A 123 0.78 -17.01 -0.06
C LEU A 123 -0.11 -15.79 -0.36
N TYR A 124 0.24 -14.62 0.17
CA TYR A 124 -0.58 -13.40 -0.01
C TYR A 124 -0.38 -12.75 -1.37
N THR A 125 0.75 -12.98 -2.03
CA THR A 125 1.10 -12.33 -3.31
C THR A 125 1.04 -13.26 -4.51
N ASP A 126 0.77 -14.55 -4.31
CA ASP A 126 0.61 -15.52 -5.39
C ASP A 126 -0.51 -15.08 -6.34
N GLY A 127 -0.25 -15.13 -7.64
CA GLY A 127 -1.14 -14.65 -8.68
C GLY A 127 -1.31 -13.12 -8.79
N ILE A 128 -0.59 -12.33 -8.00
CA ILE A 128 -0.64 -10.86 -8.07
C ILE A 128 0.43 -10.34 -9.03
N ASP A 129 -0.03 -9.79 -10.15
CA ASP A 129 0.83 -9.00 -11.04
C ASP A 129 1.21 -7.68 -10.35
N PHE A 130 2.52 -7.42 -10.20
CA PHE A 130 3.09 -6.18 -9.68
C PHE A 130 3.53 -5.16 -10.77
N GLY A 131 3.35 -5.49 -12.06
CA GLY A 131 3.60 -4.60 -13.18
C GLY A 131 2.54 -3.49 -13.35
N ASP A 132 2.67 -2.68 -14.39
CA ASP A 132 1.78 -1.54 -14.66
C ASP A 132 0.57 -1.90 -15.54
N SER A 133 0.09 -3.15 -15.43
CA SER A 133 -1.06 -3.62 -16.20
C SER A 133 -2.30 -2.75 -15.95
N ALA A 134 -3.08 -2.53 -17.02
CA ALA A 134 -4.36 -1.85 -16.95
C ALA A 134 -5.45 -2.73 -16.29
N ALA A 135 -5.32 -4.05 -16.40
CA ALA A 135 -6.22 -4.99 -15.75
C ALA A 135 -5.78 -5.21 -14.29
N PRO A 136 -6.71 -5.23 -13.33
CA PRO A 136 -6.39 -5.61 -11.97
C PRO A 136 -6.00 -7.09 -11.89
N SER A 137 -5.05 -7.41 -11.00
CA SER A 137 -4.74 -8.77 -10.60
C SER A 137 -5.39 -9.08 -9.25
N GLU A 138 -5.75 -10.33 -9.02
CA GLU A 138 -6.34 -10.74 -7.75
C GLU A 138 -6.07 -12.20 -7.42
N ASN A 139 -6.08 -12.49 -6.13
CA ASN A 139 -6.02 -13.84 -5.59
C ASN A 139 -7.08 -14.02 -4.49
N ALA A 140 -6.91 -15.03 -3.63
CA ALA A 140 -7.85 -15.29 -2.54
C ALA A 140 -7.92 -14.16 -1.50
N TYR A 141 -6.83 -13.40 -1.32
CA TYR A 141 -6.64 -12.46 -0.22
C TYR A 141 -6.74 -11.01 -0.64
N LEU A 142 -6.27 -10.66 -1.84
CA LEU A 142 -6.15 -9.27 -2.24
C LEU A 142 -6.47 -9.07 -3.73
N LYS A 143 -6.93 -7.87 -4.04
CA LYS A 143 -7.08 -7.36 -5.40
C LYS A 143 -6.22 -6.12 -5.56
N ARG A 144 -5.33 -6.13 -6.55
CA ARG A 144 -4.39 -5.04 -6.82
C ARG A 144 -4.77 -4.33 -8.12
N TYR A 145 -4.68 -3.01 -8.08
CA TYR A 145 -4.79 -2.13 -9.23
C TYR A 145 -3.50 -1.31 -9.34
N SER A 146 -2.96 -1.14 -10.54
CA SER A 146 -2.02 -0.04 -10.79
C SER A 146 -2.69 1.30 -10.45
N MET A 147 -1.91 2.34 -10.13
CA MET A 147 -2.48 3.65 -9.77
C MET A 147 -3.36 4.20 -10.88
N SER A 148 -2.91 4.10 -12.14
CA SER A 148 -3.63 4.55 -13.32
C SER A 148 -4.96 3.79 -13.50
N ALA A 149 -4.94 2.45 -13.38
CA ALA A 149 -6.15 1.64 -13.47
C ALA A 149 -7.17 1.97 -12.37
N TYR A 150 -6.71 2.18 -11.13
CA TYR A 150 -7.61 2.53 -10.03
C TYR A 150 -8.24 3.92 -10.21
N LEU A 151 -7.45 4.91 -10.66
CA LEU A 151 -7.97 6.25 -10.94
C LEU A 151 -9.03 6.23 -12.05
N SER A 152 -8.81 5.47 -13.12
CA SER A 152 -9.79 5.28 -14.19
C SER A 152 -11.08 4.64 -13.67
N LYS A 153 -10.97 3.58 -12.87
CA LYS A 153 -12.12 2.92 -12.23
C LYS A 153 -12.99 3.91 -11.45
N ILE A 154 -12.37 4.71 -10.57
CA ILE A 154 -13.11 5.67 -9.73
C ILE A 154 -13.79 6.78 -10.57
N ARG A 155 -13.17 7.19 -11.69
CA ARG A 155 -13.77 8.18 -12.60
C ARG A 155 -15.02 7.61 -13.27
N SER A 156 -14.95 6.39 -13.79
CA SER A 156 -16.08 5.71 -14.43
C SER A 156 -17.23 5.41 -13.45
N GLU A 157 -16.93 5.03 -12.20
CA GLU A 157 -17.95 4.84 -11.16
C GLU A 157 -18.74 6.12 -10.88
N LYS A 158 -18.07 7.28 -10.83
CA LYS A 158 -18.72 8.58 -10.63
C LYS A 158 -19.56 9.05 -11.81
N GLU A 159 -19.20 8.65 -13.03
CA GLU A 159 -19.96 8.99 -14.24
C GLU A 159 -21.24 8.17 -14.34
N ASN A 160 -21.21 6.90 -13.94
CA ASN A 160 -22.38 6.02 -13.92
C ASN A 160 -23.39 6.34 -12.80
N GLU A 161 -22.97 7.09 -11.78
CA GLU A 161 -23.82 7.56 -10.67
C GLU A 161 -24.53 8.90 -10.97
N ARG A 162 -24.29 9.52 -12.13
CA ARG A 162 -24.90 10.78 -12.58
C ARG A 162 -26.05 10.55 -13.54
#